data_AF-A0A1J3F2P6-F1
#
_entry.id   AF-A0A1J3F2P6-F1
#
_cell.length_a   1.000
_cell.length_b   1.000
_cell.length_c   1.000
_cell.angle_alpha   90.00
_cell.angle_beta   90.00
_cell.angle_gamma   90.00
#
_symmetry.space_group_name_H-M   'P 1'
#
loop_
_entity.id
_entity.type
_entity.pdbx_description
1 polymer ?
#
loop_
_entity_poly.entity_id
_entity_poly.type
_entity_poly.pdbx_seq_one_letter_code
_entity_poly.pdbx_strand_id
1 'polypeptide(L)' 'LYETISGFDGNLEDEISMGDLIETQFSALRSVLRVSEEEIEFADVRVASKILNLYRTGRLGHYTLEHVSAVAKL' A
#
# COMPACT_ATOMS: atom_id res chain seq x y z
N LEU A 1 -6.61 -6.09 -0.53
CA LEU A 1 -5.94 -5.32 0.55
C LEU A 1 -6.47 -5.69 1.93
N TYR A 2 -7.76 -5.47 2.25
CA TYR A 2 -8.31 -5.93 3.53
C TYR A 2 -8.15 -7.44 3.70
N GLU A 3 -8.55 -8.22 2.69
CA GLU A 3 -8.42 -9.68 2.71
C GLU A 3 -6.97 -10.13 2.92
N THR A 4 -6.03 -9.52 2.19
CA THR A 4 -4.59 -9.83 2.26
C THR A 4 -3.98 -9.55 3.63
N ILE A 5 -4.38 -8.48 4.33
CA ILE A 5 -3.90 -8.21 5.71
C ILE A 5 -4.65 -9.06 6.75
N SER A 6 -5.96 -9.27 6.56
CA SER A 6 -6.79 -10.00 7.53
C SER A 6 -6.46 -11.50 7.60
N GLY A 7 -5.97 -12.07 6.49
CA GLY A 7 -5.53 -13.46 6.40
C GLY A 7 -4.03 -13.64 6.57
N PHE A 8 -3.28 -12.56 6.84
CA PHE A 8 -1.84 -12.64 7.07
C PHE A 8 -1.57 -13.19 8.46
N ASP A 9 -0.79 -14.28 8.53
CA ASP A 9 -0.42 -14.98 9.77
C ASP A 9 1.05 -14.79 10.17
N GLY A 10 1.82 -14.01 9.40
CA GLY A 10 3.20 -13.66 9.67
C GLY A 10 3.37 -12.55 10.71
N ASN A 11 4.63 -12.32 11.13
CA ASN A 11 4.96 -11.27 12.10
C ASN A 11 5.22 -9.93 11.41
N LEU A 12 4.49 -8.87 11.77
CA LEU A 12 4.69 -7.53 11.21
C LEU A 12 6.00 -6.86 11.66
N GLU A 13 6.62 -7.31 12.75
CA GLU A 13 7.93 -6.85 13.20
C GLU A 13 9.10 -7.57 12.51
N ASP A 14 8.81 -8.69 11.84
CA ASP A 14 9.80 -9.43 11.07
C ASP A 14 9.86 -8.86 9.63
N GLU A 15 11.04 -8.38 9.23
CA GLU A 15 11.23 -7.70 7.95
C GLU A 15 10.88 -8.59 6.75
N ILE A 16 11.17 -9.89 6.84
CA ILE A 16 10.89 -10.86 5.78
C ILE A 16 9.38 -11.04 5.64
N SER A 17 8.71 -11.37 6.74
CA SER A 17 7.25 -11.53 6.79
C SER A 17 6.53 -10.25 6.32
N MET A 18 7.02 -9.08 6.72
CA MET A 18 6.48 -7.79 6.27
C MET A 18 6.72 -7.57 4.76
N GLY A 19 7.88 -7.97 4.24
CA GLY A 19 8.19 -7.96 2.82
C GLY A 19 7.20 -8.81 2.00
N ASP A 20 6.94 -10.04 2.43
CA ASP A 20 6.01 -10.96 1.77
C ASP A 20 4.58 -10.41 1.73
N LEU A 21 4.15 -9.77 2.82
CA LEU A 21 2.86 -9.09 2.90
C LEU A 21 2.81 -7.90 1.92
N ILE A 22 3.86 -7.09 1.86
CA ILE A 22 3.96 -5.96 0.92
C ILE A 22 3.85 -6.47 -0.51
N GLU A 23 4.61 -7.49 -0.90
CA GLU A 23 4.55 -8.07 -2.25
C GLU A 23 3.15 -8.57 -2.60
N THR A 24 2.50 -9.27 -1.67
CA THR A 24 1.13 -9.76 -1.84
C THR A 24 0.14 -8.62 -2.05
N GLN A 25 0.26 -7.54 -1.27
CA GLN A 25 -0.57 -6.35 -1.39
C GLN A 25 -0.34 -5.60 -2.71
N PHE A 26 0.93 -5.45 -3.11
CA PHE A 26 1.28 -4.81 -4.37
C PHE A 26 0.79 -5.62 -5.57
N SER A 27 0.88 -6.95 -5.54
CA SER A 27 0.32 -7.83 -6.57
C SER A 27 -1.19 -7.61 -6.75
N ALA A 28 -1.95 -7.58 -5.66
CA ALA A 28 -3.38 -7.27 -5.70
C ALA A 28 -3.66 -5.86 -6.26
N LEU A 29 -2.84 -4.88 -5.88
CA LEU A 29 -2.96 -3.50 -6.34
C LEU A 29 -2.65 -3.34 -7.83
N ARG A 30 -1.66 -4.06 -8.39
CA ARG A 30 -1.32 -4.03 -9.82
C ARG A 30 -2.55 -4.38 -10.67
N SER A 31 -3.30 -5.40 -10.27
CA SER A 31 -4.54 -5.81 -10.92
C SER A 31 -5.63 -4.72 -10.84
N VAL A 32 -5.93 -4.24 -9.63
CA VAL A 32 -6.99 -3.22 -9.41
C VAL A 32 -6.67 -1.90 -10.12
N LEU A 33 -5.40 -1.50 -10.13
CA LEU A 33 -4.93 -0.26 -10.73
C LEU A 33 -4.61 -0.38 -12.23
N ARG A 34 -4.81 -1.56 -12.82
CA ARG A 34 -4.57 -1.86 -14.24
C ARG A 34 -3.17 -1.44 -14.67
N VAL A 35 -2.16 -1.94 -13.96
CA VAL A 35 -0.75 -1.82 -14.36
C VAL A 35 -0.47 -2.92 -15.39
N SER A 36 0.09 -2.56 -16.54
CA SER A 36 0.31 -3.50 -17.64
C SER A 36 1.46 -4.47 -17.35
N GLU A 37 1.41 -5.67 -17.91
CA GLU A 37 2.53 -6.63 -17.83
C GLU A 37 3.79 -6.12 -18.56
N GLU A 38 3.62 -5.29 -19.60
CA GLU A 38 4.73 -4.62 -20.28
C GLU A 38 5.47 -3.63 -19.37
N GLU A 39 4.87 -3.29 -18.22
CA GLU A 39 5.40 -2.35 -17.23
C GLU A 39 5.97 -3.06 -15.99
N ILE A 40 6.16 -4.39 -16.03
CA ILE A 40 6.56 -5.22 -14.87
C ILE A 40 7.80 -4.68 -14.16
N GLU A 41 8.81 -4.20 -14.90
CA GLU A 41 10.06 -3.65 -14.33
C GLU A 41 9.82 -2.48 -13.36
N PHE A 42 8.73 -1.73 -13.55
CA PHE A 42 8.37 -0.58 -12.72
C PHE A 42 6.96 -0.68 -12.13
N ALA A 43 6.42 -1.89 -12.03
CA ALA A 43 5.03 -2.09 -11.64
C ALA A 43 4.72 -1.48 -10.27
N ASP A 44 5.64 -1.61 -9.32
CA ASP A 44 5.45 -1.08 -7.96
C ASP A 44 5.54 0.45 -7.91
N VAL A 45 6.45 1.04 -8.70
CA VAL A 45 6.54 2.49 -8.85
C VAL A 45 5.26 3.05 -9.47
N ARG A 46 4.64 2.34 -10.41
CA ARG A 46 3.36 2.73 -11.03
C ARG A 46 2.19 2.59 -10.06
N VAL A 47 2.13 1.50 -9.31
CA VAL A 47 1.15 1.33 -8.22
C VAL A 47 1.28 2.49 -7.22
N ALA A 48 2.48 2.76 -6.71
CA ALA A 48 2.76 3.83 -5.78
C ALA A 48 2.35 5.20 -6.34
N SER A 49 2.71 5.49 -7.59
CA SER A 49 2.35 6.75 -8.26
C SER A 49 0.84 6.93 -8.39
N LYS A 50 0.10 5.86 -8.73
CA LYS A 50 -1.36 5.89 -8.84
C LYS A 50 -2.01 6.11 -7.47
N ILE A 51 -1.54 5.43 -6.42
CA ILE A 51 -2.03 5.65 -5.05
C ILE A 51 -1.79 7.09 -4.61
N LEU A 52 -0.58 7.62 -4.81
CA LEU A 52 -0.26 9.01 -4.48
C LEU A 52 -1.12 10.01 -5.26
N ASN A 53 -1.44 9.72 -6.53
CA ASN A 53 -2.35 10.55 -7.32
C ASN A 53 -3.77 10.54 -6.74
N LEU A 54 -4.29 9.36 -6.39
CA LEU A 54 -5.61 9.23 -5.77
C LEU A 54 -5.66 9.98 -4.42
N TYR A 55 -4.60 9.91 -3.62
CA TYR A 55 -4.46 10.68 -2.38
C TYR A 55 -4.51 12.19 -2.64
N ARG A 56 -3.61 12.69 -3.51
CA ARG A 56 -3.48 14.13 -3.82
C ARG A 56 -4.73 14.74 -4.41
N THR A 57 -5.53 13.94 -5.13
CA THR A 57 -6.78 14.38 -5.77
C THR A 57 -8.02 14.15 -4.89
N GLY A 58 -7.86 13.67 -3.65
CA GLY A 58 -8.96 13.39 -2.73
C GLY A 58 -9.81 12.18 -3.11
N ARG A 59 -9.37 11.39 -4.10
CA ARG A 59 -10.10 10.21 -4.63
C ARG A 59 -9.92 8.95 -3.80
N LEU A 60 -8.96 8.92 -2.87
CA LEU A 60 -8.95 7.90 -1.81
C LEU A 60 -9.99 8.22 -0.73
N GLY A 61 -10.34 9.50 -0.54
CA GLY A 61 -11.07 10.00 0.60
C GLY A 61 -10.25 11.06 1.35
N HIS A 62 -10.83 11.62 2.41
CA HIS A 62 -10.18 12.62 3.26
C HIS A 62 -9.26 11.94 4.26
N TYR A 63 -8.05 11.60 3.81
CA TYR A 63 -7.01 11.06 4.66
C TYR A 63 -5.91 12.09 4.89
N THR A 64 -5.32 12.08 6.07
CA THR A 64 -4.06 12.78 6.36
C THR A 64 -2.95 11.73 6.46
N LEU A 65 -1.76 12.05 5.95
CA LEU A 65 -0.57 11.19 6.12
C LEU A 65 0.06 11.36 7.52
N GLU A 66 -0.60 12.07 8.43
CA GLU A 66 -0.07 12.29 9.76
C GLU A 66 -0.19 11.05 10.63
N HIS A 67 0.91 10.69 11.28
CA HIS A 67 0.92 9.71 12.34
C HIS A 67 0.18 10.31 13.55
N VAL A 68 -0.96 9.72 13.95
CA VAL A 68 -1.74 10.13 15.14
C VAL A 68 -1.01 9.73 16.45
N SER A 69 0.30 10.03 16.54
CA SER A 69 1.09 9.88 17.77
C SER A 69 1.99 11.08 18.06
N ALA A 70 1.86 12.19 17.31
CA ALA A 70 2.54 13.45 17.61
C ALA A 70 1.64 14.52 18.27
N VAL A 71 0.43 14.16 18.73
CA VAL A 71 -0.24 14.97 19.76
C VAL A 71 0.37 14.56 21.09
N ALA A 72 1.46 15.25 21.45
CA ALA A 72 1.93 15.30 22.82
C ALA A 72 0.71 15.61 23.71
N LYS A 73 0.37 14.68 24.60
CA LYS A 73 -0.53 14.99 25.70
C LYS A 73 0.11 16.13 26.49
N LEU A 74 -0.46 17.33 26.37
CA LEU A 74 -0.24 18.44 27.30
C LEU A 74 -0.83 18.08 28.67
#